data_AF-B5TTQ1-F1
#
_entry.id   AF-B5TTQ1-F1
#
_cell.length_a   1.000
_cell.length_b   1.000
_cell.length_c   1.000
_cell.angle_alpha   90.00
_cell.angle_beta   90.00
_cell.angle_gamma   90.00
#
_symmetry.space_group_name_H-M   'P 1'
#
loop_
_entity.id
_entity.type
_entity.pdbx_description
1 polymer ?
#
loop_
_entity_poly.entity_id
_entity_poly.type
_entity_poly.pdbx_seq_one_letter_code
_entity_poly.pdbx_strand_id
1 'polypeptide(L)'
;MSNFSDPIFRGCTRPAMLFGVPMLPFLLVTGVAILLAGWSFYLLSAYVTLFIAAIYVPIYFWMRAITKVDDQRLKQVLMRWRIRGKQIQNHQKWGAISFSPLKLKKRK
;
A
#
# COMPACT_ATOMS: atom_id res chain seq x y z
N MET A 1 -13.73 -24.97 -27.10
CA MET A 1 -14.31 -24.21 -25.96
C MET A 1 -14.48 -22.78 -26.40
N SER A 2 -15.73 -22.31 -26.43
CA SER A 2 -16.13 -20.97 -26.81
C SER A 2 -15.33 -19.90 -26.05
N ASN A 3 -14.84 -18.90 -26.77
CA ASN A 3 -14.23 -17.68 -26.25
C ASN A 3 -15.25 -16.88 -25.42
N PHE A 4 -15.52 -17.31 -24.18
CA PHE A 4 -16.18 -16.46 -23.19
C PHE A 4 -15.18 -15.38 -22.79
N SER A 5 -15.29 -14.21 -23.43
CA SER A 5 -14.55 -13.02 -23.06
C SER A 5 -15.52 -12.09 -22.35
N ASP A 6 -15.57 -12.16 -21.02
CA ASP A 6 -16.29 -11.17 -20.23
C ASP A 6 -15.51 -9.84 -20.25
N PRO A 7 -16.03 -8.78 -20.89
CA PRO A 7 -15.33 -7.50 -20.90
C PRO A 7 -15.31 -6.92 -19.48
N ILE A 8 -14.14 -6.94 -18.84
CA ILE A 8 -13.96 -6.26 -17.56
C ILE A 8 -13.95 -4.75 -17.80
N PHE A 9 -15.02 -4.08 -17.36
CA PHE A 9 -15.11 -2.63 -17.36
C PHE A 9 -14.17 -2.02 -16.31
N ARG A 10 -12.90 -1.80 -16.68
CA ARG A 10 -11.87 -1.24 -15.80
C ARG A 10 -12.21 0.15 -15.26
N GLY A 11 -13.03 0.91 -15.99
CA GLY A 11 -13.49 2.25 -15.56
C GLY A 11 -14.29 2.23 -14.26
N CYS A 12 -15.10 1.19 -14.02
CA CYS A 12 -15.95 1.09 -12.83
C CYS A 12 -15.18 0.63 -11.56
N THR A 13 -13.95 0.16 -11.71
CA THR A 13 -13.13 -0.37 -10.60
C THR A 13 -11.82 0.39 -10.41
N ARG A 14 -11.56 1.41 -11.22
CA ARG A 14 -10.39 2.27 -11.08
C ARG A 14 -10.49 3.06 -9.78
N PRO A 15 -9.47 3.01 -8.90
CA PRO A 15 -9.45 3.87 -7.73
C PRO A 15 -9.27 5.32 -8.18
N ALA A 16 -9.82 6.29 -7.43
CA ALA A 16 -9.55 7.69 -7.70
C ALA A 16 -8.03 7.95 -7.63
N MET A 17 -7.46 8.64 -8.61
CA MET A 17 -6.02 8.89 -8.72
C MET A 17 -5.72 10.38 -8.84
N LEU A 18 -4.64 10.82 -8.18
CA LEU A 18 -4.08 12.16 -8.28
C LEU A 18 -2.59 12.05 -8.58
N PHE A 19 -2.09 12.79 -9.57
CA PHE A 19 -0.69 12.78 -10.00
C PHE A 19 -0.11 11.36 -10.25
N GLY A 20 -0.95 10.43 -10.73
CA GLY A 20 -0.54 9.05 -11.02
C GLY A 20 -0.48 8.12 -9.80
N VAL A 21 -0.90 8.56 -8.62
CA VAL A 21 -0.98 7.77 -7.38
C VAL A 21 -2.44 7.70 -6.91
N PRO A 22 -2.92 6.58 -6.36
CA PRO A 22 -4.26 6.52 -5.79
C PRO A 22 -4.45 7.55 -4.68
N MET A 23 -5.59 8.23 -4.68
CA MET A 23 -5.88 9.40 -3.84
C MET A 23 -5.70 9.13 -2.35
N LEU A 24 -6.17 7.99 -1.86
CA LEU A 24 -6.06 7.65 -0.43
C LEU A 24 -4.61 7.42 0.02
N PRO A 25 -3.80 6.56 -0.65
CA PRO A 25 -2.37 6.45 -0.41
C PRO A 25 -1.63 7.78 -0.53
N PHE A 26 -1.95 8.57 -1.55
CA PHE A 26 -1.37 9.89 -1.74
C PHE A 26 -1.63 10.75 -0.50
N LEU A 27 -2.89 10.99 -0.16
CA LEU A 27 -3.30 11.84 0.96
C LEU A 27 -2.69 11.40 2.30
N LEU A 28 -2.65 10.09 2.57
CA LEU A 28 -2.06 9.59 3.82
C LEU A 28 -0.55 9.84 3.87
N VAL A 29 0.18 9.56 2.79
CA VAL A 29 1.63 9.71 2.77
C VAL A 29 2.05 11.17 2.73
N THR A 30 1.47 11.99 1.84
CA THR A 30 1.76 13.43 1.80
C THR A 30 1.26 14.15 3.03
N GLY A 31 0.04 13.87 3.48
CA GLY A 31 -0.56 14.53 4.65
C GLY A 31 0.27 14.29 5.90
N VAL A 32 0.67 13.03 6.16
CA VAL A 32 1.55 12.70 7.29
C VAL A 32 2.92 13.35 7.12
N ALA A 33 3.50 13.33 5.92
CA ALA A 33 4.80 13.97 5.68
C ALA A 33 4.77 15.49 5.93
N ILE A 34 3.73 16.19 5.47
CA ILE A 34 3.55 17.63 5.68
C ILE A 34 3.37 17.95 7.16
N LEU A 35 2.54 17.20 7.87
CA LEU A 35 2.33 17.39 9.31
C LEU A 35 3.65 17.18 10.08
N LEU A 36 4.36 16.08 9.82
CA LEU A 36 5.64 15.79 10.47
C LEU A 36 6.69 16.84 10.12
N ALA A 37 6.76 17.28 8.87
CA ALA A 37 7.67 18.33 8.41
C ALA A 37 7.37 19.66 9.12
N GLY A 38 6.11 20.09 9.16
CA GLY A 38 5.70 21.34 9.80
C GLY A 38 6.00 21.37 11.31
N TRP A 39 5.63 20.30 12.02
CA TRP A 39 5.93 20.19 13.46
C TRP A 39 7.43 20.08 13.73
N SER A 40 8.17 19.33 12.91
CA SER A 40 9.63 19.18 13.09
C SER A 40 10.39 20.48 12.79
N PHE A 41 9.90 21.28 11.84
CA PHE A 41 10.44 22.60 11.55
C PHE A 41 10.27 23.53 12.76
N TYR A 42 9.10 23.50 13.39
CA TYR A 42 8.79 24.36 14.55
C TYR A 42 9.47 23.89 15.84
N LEU A 43 9.49 22.58 16.12
CA LEU A 43 9.91 22.02 17.41
C LEU A 43 11.36 21.53 17.45
N LEU A 44 11.96 21.15 16.31
CA LEU A 44 13.29 20.52 16.28
C LEU A 44 14.30 21.36 15.50
N SER A 45 14.22 21.32 14.16
CA SER A 45 15.18 21.98 13.29
C SER A 45 14.77 21.86 11.82
N ALA A 46 15.23 22.80 11.00
CA ALA A 46 15.12 22.74 9.55
C ALA A 46 15.79 21.48 8.95
N TYR A 47 16.89 20.99 9.53
CA TYR A 47 17.58 19.79 9.03
C TYR A 47 16.73 18.53 9.13
N VAL A 48 15.95 18.39 10.23
CA VAL A 48 15.02 17.26 10.41
C VAL A 48 13.92 17.30 9.35
N THR A 49 13.45 18.50 9.02
CA THR A 49 12.43 18.71 7.98
C THR A 49 12.95 18.31 6.60
N LEU A 50 14.19 18.70 6.27
CA LEU A 50 14.85 18.28 5.03
C LEU A 50 15.02 16.76 4.97
N PHE A 51 15.36 16.12 6.08
CA PHE A 51 15.48 14.66 6.16
C PHE A 51 14.14 13.96 5.90
N ILE A 52 13.04 14.46 6.47
CA ILE A 52 11.68 13.94 6.20
C ILE A 52 11.32 14.11 4.72
N ALA A 53 11.61 15.27 4.13
CA ALA A 53 11.37 15.52 2.70
C ALA A 53 12.19 14.56 1.83
N ALA A 54 13.45 14.32 2.17
CA ALA A 54 14.33 13.39 1.46
C ALA A 54 13.83 11.94 1.50
N ILE A 55 13.15 11.51 2.57
CA ILE A 55 12.49 10.20 2.67
C ILE A 55 11.17 10.17 1.89
N TYR A 56 10.40 11.25 1.94
CA TYR A 56 9.10 11.34 1.28
C TYR A 56 9.23 11.20 -0.26
N VAL A 57 10.22 11.86 -0.86
CA VAL A 57 10.45 11.87 -2.32
C VAL A 57 10.53 10.45 -2.92
N PRO A 58 11.44 9.55 -2.47
CA PRO A 58 11.53 8.20 -3.03
C PRO A 58 10.27 7.38 -2.79
N ILE A 59 9.57 7.56 -1.66
CA ILE A 59 8.30 6.87 -1.39
C ILE A 59 7.24 7.27 -2.41
N TYR A 60 7.12 8.58 -2.69
CA TYR A 60 6.19 9.08 -3.71
C TYR A 60 6.49 8.51 -5.10
N PHE A 61 7.76 8.52 -5.51
CA PHE A 61 8.16 7.96 -6.81
C PHE A 61 7.97 6.45 -6.87
N TRP A 62 8.20 5.73 -5.77
CA TRP A 62 7.94 4.30 -5.69
C TRP A 62 6.44 3.97 -5.85
N MET A 63 5.57 4.72 -5.17
CA MET A 63 4.12 4.58 -5.33
C MET A 63 3.71 4.82 -6.80
N ARG A 64 4.22 5.89 -7.42
CA ARG A 64 3.94 6.24 -8.83
C ARG A 64 4.46 5.18 -9.80
N ALA A 65 5.63 4.60 -9.54
CA ALA A 65 6.21 3.56 -10.38
C ALA A 65 5.38 2.27 -10.34
N ILE A 66 4.87 1.88 -9.17
CA ILE A 66 4.00 0.70 -9.01
C ILE A 66 2.68 0.85 -9.74
N THR A 67 2.07 2.03 -9.63
CA THR A 67 0.75 2.31 -10.19
C THR A 67 0.78 2.57 -11.68
N LYS A 68 1.95 2.87 -12.26
CA LYS A 68 2.13 3.05 -13.72
C LYS A 68 1.71 1.83 -14.54
N VAL A 69 1.88 0.63 -14.00
CA VAL A 69 1.57 -0.62 -14.72
C VAL A 69 0.12 -1.06 -14.50
N ASP A 70 -0.40 -0.90 -13.29
CA ASP A 70 -1.77 -1.25 -12.93
C ASP A 70 -2.22 -0.37 -11.75
N ASP A 71 -3.36 0.29 -11.94
CA ASP A 71 -3.94 1.23 -10.99
C ASP A 71 -4.25 0.61 -9.62
N GLN A 72 -4.53 -0.69 -9.57
CA GLN A 72 -4.83 -1.46 -8.37
C GLN A 72 -3.58 -2.13 -7.75
N ARG A 73 -2.42 -2.07 -8.43
CA ARG A 73 -1.19 -2.77 -8.00
C ARG A 73 -0.75 -2.39 -6.59
N LEU A 74 -0.83 -1.10 -6.25
CA LEU A 74 -0.42 -0.60 -4.93
C LEU A 74 -1.27 -1.24 -3.81
N LYS A 75 -2.59 -1.36 -4.01
CA LYS A 75 -3.50 -2.04 -3.09
C LYS A 75 -3.15 -3.52 -2.93
N GLN A 76 -2.84 -4.20 -4.04
CA GLN A 76 -2.44 -5.62 -4.02
C GLN A 76 -1.13 -5.84 -3.27
N VAL A 77 -0.13 -4.96 -3.45
CA VAL A 77 1.13 -5.01 -2.72
C VAL A 77 0.88 -4.85 -1.22
N LEU A 78 0.13 -3.83 -0.81
CA LEU A 78 -0.22 -3.61 0.60
C LEU A 78 -0.97 -4.81 1.20
N MET A 79 -1.91 -5.39 0.46
CA MET A 79 -2.65 -6.57 0.89
C MET A 79 -1.74 -7.78 1.05
N ARG A 80 -0.82 -8.02 0.10
CA ARG A 80 0.18 -9.08 0.18
C ARG A 80 1.06 -8.92 1.41
N TRP A 81 1.51 -7.70 1.71
CA TRP A 81 2.34 -7.41 2.89
C TRP A 81 1.58 -7.68 4.18
N ARG A 82 0.34 -7.19 4.28
CA ARG A 82 -0.54 -7.42 5.45
C ARG A 82 -0.77 -8.91 5.70
N ILE A 83 -1.03 -9.67 4.65
CA ILE A 83 -1.30 -11.10 4.72
C ILE A 83 -0.04 -11.88 5.13
N ARG A 84 1.08 -11.63 4.43
CA ARG A 84 2.35 -12.29 4.75
C ARG A 84 2.77 -12.00 6.19
N GLY A 85 2.70 -10.76 6.65
CA GLY A 85 3.04 -10.38 8.02
C GLY A 85 2.31 -11.21 9.08
N LYS A 86 1.00 -11.43 8.90
CA LYS A 86 0.20 -12.25 9.82
C LYS A 86 0.57 -13.74 9.80
N GLN A 87 1.12 -14.23 8.70
CA GLN A 87 1.41 -15.65 8.50
C GLN A 87 2.88 -16.01 8.58
N ILE A 88 3.76 -15.06 8.91
CA ILE A 88 5.20 -15.31 9.12
C ILE A 88 5.41 -16.46 10.12
N GLN A 89 4.72 -16.44 11.27
CA GLN A 89 4.88 -17.47 12.30
C GLN A 89 4.43 -18.85 11.80
N ASN A 90 3.31 -18.90 11.06
CA ASN A 90 2.80 -20.15 10.50
C ASN A 90 3.74 -20.69 9.41
N HIS A 91 4.26 -19.81 8.56
CA HIS A 91 5.22 -20.17 7.54
C HIS A 91 6.54 -20.67 8.14
N GLN A 92 7.04 -20.04 9.21
CA GLN A 92 8.24 -20.49 9.92
C GLN A 92 8.05 -21.88 10.54
N LYS A 93 6.85 -22.18 11.05
CA LYS A 93 6.56 -23.47 11.67
C LYS A 93 6.30 -24.60 10.67
N TRP A 94 5.63 -24.32 9.56
CA TRP A 94 5.11 -25.35 8.65
C TRP A 94 5.67 -25.29 7.23
N GLY A 95 6.47 -24.29 6.88
CA GLY A 95 7.00 -24.07 5.53
C GLY A 95 5.96 -23.67 4.47
N ALA A 96 4.68 -23.56 4.86
CA ALA A 96 3.58 -23.29 3.95
C ALA A 96 2.56 -22.30 4.54
N ILE A 97 1.87 -21.63 3.63
CA ILE A 97 0.77 -20.72 3.93
C ILE A 97 -0.50 -21.31 3.32
N SER A 98 -1.51 -21.61 4.15
CA SER A 98 -2.83 -22.02 3.69
C SER A 98 -3.87 -20.98 4.10
N PHE A 99 -4.74 -20.62 3.15
CA PHE A 99 -5.89 -19.75 3.37
C PHE A 99 -7.14 -20.61 3.41
N SER A 100 -7.71 -20.80 4.60
CA SER A 100 -9.02 -21.44 4.74
C SER A 100 -10.11 -20.37 4.76
N PRO A 101 -11.23 -20.56 4.03
CA PRO A 101 -12.40 -19.69 4.15
C PRO A 101 -13.09 -19.82 5.51
N LEU A 102 -12.72 -20.82 6.30
CA LEU A 102 -13.32 -21.07 7.61
C LEU A 102 -12.75 -20.11 8.66
N LYS A 103 -13.63 -19.47 9.42
CA LYS A 103 -13.24 -18.75 10.64
C LYS A 103 -12.76 -19.77 11.67
N LEU A 104 -11.47 -19.75 11.97
CA LEU A 104 -10.87 -20.60 12.98
C LEU A 104 -11.45 -20.26 14.36
N LYS A 105 -12.21 -21.18 14.95
CA LYS A 105 -12.70 -21.08 16.32
C LYS A 105 -11.62 -21.64 17.25
N LYS A 106 -11.03 -20.79 18.09
CA LYS A 106 -10.06 -21.23 19.10
C LYS A 106 -10.80 -22.11 20.11
N ARG A 107 -10.47 -23.41 20.16
CA ARG A 107 -10.96 -24.28 21.24
C ARG A 107 -10.20 -23.91 22.52
N LYS A 108 -10.96 -23.70 23.60
CA LYS A 108 -10.41 -23.56 24.96
C LYS A 108 -9.81 -24.88 25.39
#